data_AF-A0A257SJ82-F1
#
_entry.id   AF-A0A257SJ82-F1
#
_cell.length_a   1.000
_cell.length_b   1.000
_cell.length_c   1.000
_cell.angle_alpha   90.00
_cell.angle_beta   90.00
_cell.angle_gamma   90.00
#
_symmetry.space_group_name_H-M   'P 1'
#
loop_
_entity.id
_entity.type
_entity.pdbx_description
1 polymer ?
#
loop_
_entity_poly.entity_id
_entity_poly.type
_entity_poly.pdbx_seq_one_letter_code
_entity_poly.pdbx_strand_id
1 'polypeptide(L)'
;MTLRIWIFAAASALAACQRAQLAPAPAVVSTPDSARIRADIAYLASNRLEGRRAGTPGNDSAADYIARRYRALGLTAMTPTSYLQPFVARPAAAVHAGPPEVLPTQNVVAMLAGTDPALRNQYVVIGAHFDHLGRSTEGALDPEAKDAIRNGADDNASGTAAVM
;
A
#
# COMPACT_ATOMS: atom_id res chain seq x y z
N MET A 1 -71.77 -36.22 6.21
CA MET A 1 -70.65 -35.59 5.46
C MET A 1 -70.14 -34.43 6.30
N THR A 2 -69.15 -34.65 7.16
CA THR A 2 -68.63 -33.66 8.11
C THR A 2 -67.27 -33.17 7.63
N LEU A 3 -67.20 -31.90 7.25
CA LEU A 3 -65.99 -31.27 6.73
C LEU A 3 -65.10 -30.84 7.92
N ARG A 4 -63.90 -31.41 8.03
CA ARG A 4 -62.88 -31.01 9.00
C ARG A 4 -61.93 -30.01 8.33
N ILE A 5 -61.95 -28.76 8.81
CA ILE A 5 -61.04 -27.69 8.41
C ILE A 5 -59.80 -27.77 9.30
N TRP A 6 -58.61 -27.90 8.70
CA TRP A 6 -57.33 -27.82 9.38
C TRP A 6 -56.76 -26.41 9.21
N ILE A 7 -56.56 -25.69 10.32
CA ILE A 7 -55.86 -24.41 10.33
C ILE A 7 -54.38 -24.70 10.62
N PHE A 8 -53.51 -24.48 9.65
CA PHE A 8 -52.07 -24.44 9.87
C PHE A 8 -51.67 -23.03 10.29
N ALA A 9 -51.32 -22.85 11.56
CA ALA A 9 -50.68 -21.64 12.03
C ALA A 9 -49.20 -21.67 11.63
N ALA A 10 -48.81 -20.87 10.64
CA ALA A 10 -47.41 -20.64 10.31
C ALA A 10 -46.79 -19.74 11.40
N ALA A 11 -46.02 -20.34 12.30
CA ALA A 11 -45.19 -19.60 13.23
C ALA A 11 -43.99 -19.01 12.48
N SER A 12 -44.07 -17.73 12.12
CA SER A 12 -42.94 -16.96 11.60
C SER A 12 -41.89 -16.83 12.70
N ALA A 13 -40.86 -17.68 12.66
CA ALA A 13 -39.68 -17.50 13.49
C ALA A 13 -38.95 -16.23 13.03
N LEU A 14 -39.12 -15.14 13.77
CA LEU A 14 -38.28 -13.96 13.67
C LEU A 14 -36.84 -14.37 14.03
N ALA A 15 -36.05 -14.69 13.02
CA ALA A 15 -34.62 -14.84 13.15
C ALA A 15 -34.03 -13.47 13.49
N ALA A 16 -33.95 -13.16 14.78
CA ALA A 16 -33.20 -12.01 15.26
C ALA A 16 -31.75 -12.18 14.79
N CYS A 17 -31.27 -11.27 13.93
CA CYS A 17 -29.85 -11.13 13.63
C CYS A 17 -29.14 -10.72 14.93
N GLN A 18 -28.76 -11.68 15.75
CA GLN A 18 -27.77 -11.48 16.79
C GLN A 18 -26.45 -11.19 16.07
N ARG A 19 -26.11 -9.89 15.96
CA ARG A 19 -24.74 -9.50 15.67
C ARG A 19 -23.88 -10.18 16.73
N ALA A 20 -23.09 -11.16 16.33
CA ALA A 20 -22.06 -11.73 17.19
C ALA A 20 -21.16 -10.56 17.60
N GLN A 21 -21.28 -10.14 18.86
CA GLN A 21 -20.43 -9.12 19.43
C GLN A 21 -19.10 -9.80 19.68
N LEU A 22 -18.19 -9.67 18.72
CA LEU A 22 -16.85 -10.23 18.85
C LEU A 22 -16.14 -9.55 19.99
N ALA A 23 -15.62 -10.37 20.91
CA ALA A 23 -14.68 -9.88 21.90
C ALA A 23 -13.46 -9.31 21.16
N PRO A 24 -12.98 -8.11 21.52
CA PRO A 24 -11.79 -7.55 20.89
C PRO A 24 -10.61 -8.51 21.11
N ALA A 25 -9.95 -8.90 20.02
CA ALA A 25 -8.68 -9.61 20.13
C ALA A 25 -7.69 -8.75 20.94
N PRO A 26 -6.86 -9.35 21.81
CA PRO A 26 -5.86 -8.59 22.54
C PRO A 26 -4.93 -7.91 21.52
N ALA A 27 -4.94 -6.58 21.50
CA ALA A 27 -4.07 -5.81 20.64
C ALA A 27 -2.64 -5.96 21.13
N VAL A 28 -1.84 -6.78 20.45
CA VAL A 28 -0.38 -6.67 20.54
C VAL A 28 -0.01 -5.41 19.76
N VAL A 29 -0.11 -4.25 20.43
CA VAL A 29 0.38 -3.00 19.86
C VAL A 29 1.90 -3.04 20.00
N SER A 30 2.59 -3.42 18.93
CA SER A 30 4.01 -3.10 18.82
C SER A 30 4.13 -1.58 18.74
N THR A 31 4.92 -1.00 19.63
CA THR A 31 5.22 0.43 19.56
C THR A 31 6.01 0.73 18.30
N PRO A 32 5.66 1.76 17.52
CA PRO A 32 6.47 2.19 16.38
C PRO A 32 7.92 2.46 16.79
N ASP A 33 8.86 1.87 16.06
CA ASP A 33 10.30 2.00 16.32
C ASP A 33 10.87 3.13 15.45
N SER A 34 11.07 4.30 16.07
CA SER A 34 11.61 5.47 15.37
C SER A 34 13.01 5.26 14.77
N ALA A 35 13.84 4.38 15.35
CA ALA A 35 15.17 4.10 14.82
C ALA A 35 15.08 3.29 13.53
N ARG A 36 14.17 2.31 13.49
CA ARG A 36 13.85 1.53 12.29
C ARG A 36 13.24 2.39 11.19
N ILE A 37 12.25 3.22 11.51
CA ILE A 37 11.64 4.16 10.56
C ILE A 37 12.70 5.08 9.96
N ARG A 38 13.59 5.65 10.81
CA ARG A 38 14.70 6.49 10.33
C ARG A 38 15.66 5.74 9.40
N ALA A 39 15.94 4.46 9.67
CA ALA A 39 16.78 3.64 8.82
C ALA A 39 16.12 3.36 7.45
N ASP A 40 14.81 3.08 7.44
CA ASP A 40 14.03 2.91 6.22
C ASP A 40 14.03 4.19 5.37
N ILE A 41 13.80 5.35 5.99
CA ILE A 41 13.91 6.66 5.32
C ILE A 41 15.32 6.88 4.76
N ALA A 42 16.36 6.61 5.56
CA ALA A 42 17.75 6.83 5.15
C ALA A 42 18.15 5.96 3.95
N TYR A 43 17.69 4.70 3.88
CA TYR A 43 17.93 3.85 2.72
C TYR A 43 17.16 4.34 1.49
N LEU A 44 15.84 4.55 1.63
CA LEU A 44 14.99 4.97 0.53
C LEU A 44 15.47 6.30 -0.04
N ALA A 45 15.79 7.26 0.82
CA ALA A 45 16.31 8.57 0.43
C ALA A 45 17.82 8.59 0.19
N SER A 46 18.49 7.45 -0.01
CA SER A 46 19.93 7.44 -0.28
C SER A 46 20.24 7.80 -1.74
N ASN A 47 21.42 8.38 -1.99
CA ASN A 47 21.92 8.66 -3.33
C ASN A 47 22.02 7.39 -4.21
N ARG A 48 22.11 6.21 -3.59
CA ARG A 48 22.18 4.92 -4.28
C ARG A 48 20.93 4.60 -5.09
N LEU A 49 19.79 5.18 -4.73
CA LEU A 49 18.53 4.99 -5.44
C LEU A 49 18.24 6.11 -6.43
N GLU A 50 19.15 7.07 -6.59
CA GLU A 50 19.13 8.12 -7.61
C GLU A 50 17.80 8.88 -7.73
N GLY A 51 17.07 9.01 -6.62
CA GLY A 51 15.78 9.70 -6.56
C GLY A 51 14.58 8.89 -7.08
N ARG A 52 14.73 7.57 -7.29
CA ARG A 52 13.63 6.59 -7.44
C ARG A 52 12.58 6.92 -8.50
N ARG A 53 12.94 7.63 -9.58
CA ARG A 53 12.00 7.93 -10.68
C ARG A 53 11.43 6.65 -11.29
N ALA A 54 10.12 6.60 -11.50
CA ALA A 54 9.47 5.48 -12.16
C ALA A 54 10.20 5.09 -13.46
N GLY A 55 10.38 3.79 -13.69
CA GLY A 55 11.14 3.28 -14.85
C GLY A 55 12.66 3.31 -14.72
N THR A 56 13.20 3.67 -13.56
CA THR A 56 14.66 3.64 -13.31
C THR A 56 15.08 2.45 -12.46
N PRO A 57 16.35 2.00 -12.55
CA PRO A 57 16.88 0.96 -11.65
C PRO A 57 16.78 1.31 -10.16
N GLY A 58 16.82 2.60 -9.82
CA GLY A 58 16.63 3.09 -8.45
C GLY A 58 15.20 2.86 -7.93
N ASN A 59 14.21 2.97 -8.81
CA ASN A 59 12.81 2.64 -8.50
C ASN A 59 12.63 1.13 -8.30
N ASP A 60 13.22 0.29 -9.15
CA ASP A 60 13.19 -1.17 -9.00
C ASP A 60 13.84 -1.61 -7.69
N SER A 61 15.00 -1.05 -7.38
CA SER A 61 15.71 -1.31 -6.13
C SER A 61 14.93 -0.87 -4.88
N ALA A 62 14.14 0.20 -4.99
CA ALA A 62 13.24 0.64 -3.92
C ALA A 62 12.05 -0.33 -3.76
N ALA A 63 11.42 -0.75 -4.86
CA ALA A 63 10.31 -1.69 -4.83
C ALA A 63 10.73 -3.04 -4.21
N ASP A 64 11.89 -3.55 -4.60
CA ASP A 64 12.47 -4.77 -4.03
C ASP A 64 12.79 -4.64 -2.54
N TYR A 65 13.27 -3.47 -2.11
CA TYR A 65 13.49 -3.19 -0.70
C TYR A 65 12.19 -3.28 0.10
N ILE A 66 11.14 -2.59 -0.35
CA ILE A 66 9.83 -2.58 0.32
C ILE A 66 9.25 -4.00 0.38
N ALA A 67 9.34 -4.76 -0.71
CA ALA A 67 8.89 -6.16 -0.73
C ALA A 67 9.64 -7.04 0.29
N ARG A 68 10.95 -6.83 0.48
CA ARG A 68 11.73 -7.51 1.53
C ARG A 68 11.30 -7.09 2.93
N ARG A 69 10.99 -5.80 3.15
CA ARG A 69 10.48 -5.31 4.44
C ARG A 69 9.12 -5.92 4.76
N TYR A 70 8.17 -5.93 3.83
CA TYR A 70 6.87 -6.60 4.00
C TYR A 70 7.01 -8.09 4.31
N ARG A 71 7.90 -8.81 3.62
CA ARG A 71 8.19 -10.21 3.93
C ARG A 71 8.76 -10.39 5.35
N ALA A 72 9.69 -9.52 5.76
CA ALA A 72 10.28 -9.56 7.10
C ALA A 72 9.27 -9.24 8.23
N LEU A 73 8.21 -8.50 7.91
CA LEU A 73 7.09 -8.20 8.81
C LEU A 73 6.05 -9.34 8.86
N GLY A 74 6.21 -10.39 8.04
CA GLY A 74 5.27 -11.52 7.98
C GLY A 74 3.97 -11.21 7.25
N LEU A 75 3.92 -10.13 6.47
CA LEU A 75 2.77 -9.83 5.62
C LEU A 75 2.70 -10.81 4.45
N THR A 76 1.51 -11.01 3.88
CA THR A 76 1.35 -11.84 2.69
C THR A 76 1.35 -10.98 1.44
N ALA A 77 1.91 -11.51 0.35
CA ALA A 77 1.81 -10.83 -0.94
C ALA A 77 0.36 -10.80 -1.43
N MET A 78 -0.02 -9.75 -2.17
CA MET A 78 -1.35 -9.65 -2.78
C MET A 78 -1.62 -10.80 -3.76
N THR A 79 -0.59 -11.26 -4.47
CA THR A 79 -0.66 -12.42 -5.36
C THR A 79 0.11 -13.61 -4.77
N PRO A 80 -0.20 -14.86 -5.17
CA PRO A 80 0.54 -16.02 -4.67
C PRO A 80 2.05 -15.99 -4.95
N THR A 81 2.49 -15.22 -5.95
CA THR A 81 3.85 -15.27 -6.48
C THR A 81 4.66 -13.98 -6.25
N SER A 82 4.02 -12.84 -5.99
CA SER A 82 4.72 -11.56 -5.90
C SER A 82 3.99 -10.47 -5.12
N TYR A 83 4.77 -9.64 -4.43
CA TYR A 83 4.33 -8.35 -3.87
C TYR A 83 4.18 -7.27 -4.96
N LEU A 84 4.78 -7.47 -6.13
CA LEU A 84 4.83 -6.48 -7.18
C LEU A 84 3.59 -6.58 -8.07
N GLN A 85 2.99 -5.43 -8.35
CA GLN A 85 1.94 -5.27 -9.34
C GLN A 85 2.46 -4.35 -10.46
N PRO A 86 2.92 -4.89 -11.59
CA PRO A 86 3.47 -4.11 -12.69
C PRO A 86 2.43 -3.24 -13.38
N PHE A 87 2.83 -2.05 -13.81
CA PHE A 87 2.06 -1.16 -14.67
C PHE A 87 2.98 -0.24 -15.48
N VAL A 88 2.39 0.60 -16.34
CA VAL A 88 3.11 1.62 -17.09
C VAL A 88 2.64 2.98 -16.61
N ALA A 89 3.52 3.74 -15.96
CA ALA A 89 3.26 5.12 -15.58
C ALA A 89 3.29 6.04 -16.81
N ARG A 90 2.43 7.06 -16.79
CA ARG A 90 2.32 8.09 -17.82
C ARG A 90 2.34 9.46 -17.12
N PRO A 91 3.40 10.26 -17.27
CA PRO A 91 3.50 11.54 -16.58
C PRO A 91 2.39 12.50 -17.01
N ALA A 92 1.81 13.26 -16.07
CA ALA A 92 0.78 14.25 -16.37
C ALA A 92 1.30 15.37 -17.30
N ALA A 93 2.58 15.73 -17.22
CA ALA A 93 3.23 16.68 -18.14
C ALA A 93 3.20 16.21 -19.60
N ALA A 94 3.20 14.89 -19.82
CA ALA A 94 3.14 14.29 -21.14
C ALA A 94 1.74 14.39 -21.80
N VAL A 95 0.73 14.87 -21.06
CA VAL A 95 -0.60 15.14 -21.60
C VAL A 95 -0.62 16.42 -22.46
N HIS A 96 0.36 17.33 -22.27
CA HIS A 96 0.41 18.62 -22.99
C HIS A 96 1.73 18.90 -23.74
N ALA A 97 2.76 18.06 -23.59
CA ALA A 97 4.13 18.38 -24.05
C ALA A 97 4.72 17.45 -25.13
N GLY A 98 4.02 16.41 -25.59
CA GLY A 98 4.54 15.48 -26.61
C GLY A 98 4.03 14.05 -26.43
N PRO A 99 4.57 13.05 -27.16
CA PRO A 99 4.18 11.66 -26.96
C PRO A 99 4.45 11.24 -25.51
N PRO A 100 3.50 10.55 -24.86
CA PRO A 100 3.64 10.21 -23.46
C PRO A 100 4.85 9.29 -23.25
N GLU A 101 5.76 9.71 -22.38
CA GLU A 101 6.85 8.86 -21.91
C GLU A 101 6.25 7.59 -21.28
N VAL A 102 6.68 6.43 -21.75
CA VAL A 102 6.27 5.12 -21.27
C VAL A 102 7.26 4.70 -20.19
N LEU A 103 6.82 4.69 -18.93
CA LEU A 103 7.65 4.36 -17.78
C LEU A 103 7.16 3.05 -17.14
N PRO A 104 7.67 1.87 -17.53
CA PRO A 104 7.36 0.61 -16.84
C PRO A 104 7.76 0.72 -15.37
N THR A 105 6.87 0.34 -14.46
CA THR A 105 7.10 0.40 -13.01
C THR A 105 6.12 -0.55 -12.29
N GLN A 106 6.04 -0.47 -10.96
CA GLN A 106 5.30 -1.40 -10.12
C GLN A 106 4.74 -0.74 -8.87
N ASN A 107 3.57 -1.18 -8.44
CA ASN A 107 3.16 -1.03 -7.05
C ASN A 107 3.75 -2.17 -6.21
N VAL A 108 3.93 -1.94 -4.91
CA VAL A 108 4.29 -2.98 -3.94
C VAL A 108 3.14 -3.14 -2.95
N VAL A 109 2.49 -4.31 -2.95
CA VAL A 109 1.26 -4.54 -2.20
C VAL A 109 1.38 -5.78 -1.34
N ALA A 110 1.06 -5.62 -0.05
CA ALA A 110 0.99 -6.69 0.93
C ALA A 110 -0.35 -6.64 1.68
N MET A 111 -0.73 -7.77 2.28
CA MET A 111 -1.97 -7.92 3.02
C MET A 111 -1.70 -8.46 4.43
N LEU A 112 -2.49 -7.96 5.38
CA LEU A 112 -2.65 -8.54 6.70
C LEU A 112 -4.10 -9.03 6.81
N ALA A 113 -4.29 -10.34 6.93
CA ALA A 113 -5.63 -10.90 7.05
C ALA A 113 -6.24 -10.53 8.40
N GLY A 114 -7.45 -9.96 8.38
CA GLY A 114 -8.22 -9.74 9.59
C GLY A 114 -8.60 -11.07 10.26
N THR A 115 -8.66 -11.06 11.58
CA THR A 115 -9.01 -12.26 12.37
C THR A 115 -10.51 -12.46 12.56
N ASP A 116 -11.32 -11.43 12.24
CA ASP A 116 -12.78 -11.45 12.36
C ASP A 116 -13.43 -12.14 11.15
N PRO A 117 -14.08 -13.31 11.31
CA PRO A 117 -14.72 -14.01 10.20
C PRO A 117 -15.88 -13.25 9.57
N ALA A 118 -16.59 -12.40 10.32
CA ALA A 118 -17.71 -11.61 9.80
C ALA A 118 -17.23 -10.43 8.95
N LEU A 119 -16.05 -9.88 9.27
CA LEU A 119 -15.45 -8.74 8.56
C LEU A 119 -14.38 -9.14 7.53
N ARG A 120 -14.11 -10.45 7.35
CA ARG A 120 -13.04 -10.97 6.46
C ARG A 120 -13.04 -10.48 5.00
N ASN A 121 -14.16 -9.92 4.54
CA ASN A 121 -14.33 -9.37 3.18
C ASN A 121 -14.30 -7.83 3.15
N GLN A 122 -13.94 -7.18 4.25
CA GLN A 122 -13.77 -5.73 4.34
C GLN A 122 -12.28 -5.41 4.36
N TYR A 123 -11.91 -4.32 3.70
CA TYR A 123 -10.53 -3.94 3.50
C TYR A 123 -10.30 -2.52 3.98
N VAL A 124 -9.19 -2.31 4.69
CA VAL A 124 -8.62 -0.99 4.94
C VAL A 124 -7.34 -0.91 4.14
N VAL A 125 -7.22 0.13 3.30
CA VAL A 125 -6.02 0.37 2.50
C VAL A 125 -5.27 1.54 3.11
N ILE A 126 -4.01 1.30 3.44
CA ILE A 126 -3.05 2.31 3.89
C ILE A 126 -1.91 2.29 2.87
N GLY A 127 -1.46 3.46 2.42
CA GLY A 127 -0.44 3.54 1.39
C GLY A 127 0.31 4.86 1.37
N ALA A 128 1.43 4.84 0.66
CA ALA A 128 2.28 5.97 0.32
C ALA A 128 2.86 5.69 -1.08
N HIS A 129 3.35 6.72 -1.76
CA HIS A 129 4.15 6.50 -2.97
C HIS A 129 5.63 6.42 -2.59
N PHE A 130 6.40 5.62 -3.34
CA PHE A 130 7.82 5.40 -3.04
C PHE A 130 8.74 5.97 -4.11
N ASP A 131 8.21 6.27 -5.31
CA ASP A 131 8.94 6.95 -6.36
C ASP A 131 9.17 8.42 -6.02
N HIS A 132 10.11 9.04 -6.71
CA HIS A 132 10.34 10.48 -6.63
C HIS A 132 10.92 11.02 -7.96
N LEU A 133 11.34 12.27 -8.00
CA LEU A 133 11.67 13.00 -9.23
C LEU A 133 12.94 12.52 -9.96
N GLY A 134 13.73 11.62 -9.37
CA GLY A 134 15.02 11.21 -9.95
C GLY A 134 16.09 12.30 -9.84
N ARG A 135 16.90 12.45 -10.90
CA ARG A 135 17.81 13.58 -11.07
C ARG A 135 17.09 14.67 -11.87
N SER A 136 16.96 15.88 -11.32
CA SER A 136 16.16 16.95 -11.93
C SER A 136 16.47 18.34 -11.35
N THR A 137 16.41 19.38 -12.20
CA THR A 137 16.37 20.80 -11.81
C THR A 137 14.95 21.30 -11.50
N GLU A 138 13.91 20.53 -11.83
CA GLU A 138 12.51 20.96 -11.74
C GLU A 138 12.11 21.31 -10.30
N GLY A 139 11.53 22.48 -10.10
CA GLY A 139 11.13 22.97 -8.78
C GLY A 139 12.28 23.23 -7.79
N ALA A 140 13.55 23.24 -8.22
CA ALA A 140 14.64 23.69 -7.35
C ALA A 140 14.55 25.21 -7.14
N LEU A 141 14.62 25.63 -5.88
CA LEU A 141 14.83 27.04 -5.51
C LEU A 141 16.32 27.40 -5.45
N ASP A 142 17.18 26.41 -5.30
CA ASP A 142 18.63 26.57 -5.36
C ASP A 142 19.09 26.68 -6.83
N PRO A 143 19.63 27.83 -7.26
CA PRO A 143 20.06 28.03 -8.64
C PRO A 143 21.25 27.15 -9.04
N GLU A 144 22.00 26.62 -8.07
CA GLU A 144 23.14 25.72 -8.31
C GLU A 144 22.74 24.24 -8.31
N ALA A 145 21.46 23.92 -8.08
CA ALA A 145 21.00 22.54 -7.91
C ALA A 145 21.27 21.65 -9.13
N LYS A 146 21.45 22.20 -10.34
CA LYS A 146 21.79 21.46 -11.58
C LYS A 146 21.05 20.10 -11.63
N ASP A 147 21.72 19.05 -12.06
CA ASP A 147 21.19 17.68 -12.10
C ASP A 147 21.30 16.96 -10.73
N ALA A 148 20.95 17.65 -9.64
CA ALA A 148 20.99 17.06 -8.30
C ALA A 148 20.00 15.90 -8.17
N ILE A 149 20.39 14.92 -7.35
CA ILE A 149 19.51 13.83 -6.95
C ILE A 149 18.41 14.43 -6.07
N ARG A 150 17.16 14.14 -6.43
CA ARG A 150 16.00 14.49 -5.62
C ARG A 150 15.69 13.29 -4.73
N ASN A 151 16.34 13.25 -3.57
CA ASN A 151 16.29 12.11 -2.66
C ASN A 151 14.89 11.82 -2.10
N GLY A 152 14.01 12.81 -2.02
CA GLY A 152 12.62 12.59 -1.63
C GLY A 152 12.48 11.98 -0.24
N ALA A 153 13.18 12.56 0.75
CA ALA A 153 13.18 12.04 2.12
C ALA A 153 11.80 12.21 2.78
N ASP A 154 11.21 13.39 2.64
CA ASP A 154 9.86 13.67 3.12
C ASP A 154 8.79 13.36 2.07
N ASP A 155 9.13 13.53 0.80
CA ASP A 155 8.28 13.21 -0.34
C ASP A 155 8.91 12.04 -1.12
N ASN A 156 8.58 10.77 -0.89
CA ASN A 156 7.75 10.27 0.20
C ASN A 156 8.37 9.01 0.80
N ALA A 157 9.69 9.05 1.02
CA ALA A 157 10.36 8.01 1.79
C ALA A 157 9.83 7.96 3.24
N SER A 158 9.45 9.09 3.82
CA SER A 158 8.86 9.18 5.17
C SER A 158 7.54 8.44 5.28
N GLY A 159 6.57 8.69 4.38
CA GLY A 159 5.30 7.98 4.37
C GLY A 159 5.46 6.50 4.02
N THR A 160 6.34 6.17 3.07
CA THR A 160 6.65 4.76 2.73
C THR A 160 7.22 4.02 3.93
N ALA A 161 8.13 4.65 4.68
CA ALA A 161 8.69 4.08 5.90
C ALA A 161 7.66 3.98 7.04
N ALA A 162 6.69 4.89 7.12
CA ALA A 162 5.64 4.85 8.13
C ALA A 162 4.60 3.74 7.88
N VAL A 163 4.42 3.31 6.63
CA VAL A 163 3.53 2.19 6.27
C VAL A 163 4.15 0.83 6.63
N MET A 164 5.49 0.73 6.68
CA MET A 164 6.24 -0.49 7.03
C MET A 164 6.47 -0.62 8.54
#